data_AF-A0A2G5EDV5-F1
#
_entry.id   AF-A0A2G5EDV5-F1
#
_cell.length_a   1.000
_cell.length_b   1.000
_cell.length_c   1.000
_cell.angle_alpha   90.00
_cell.angle_beta   90.00
_cell.angle_gamma   90.00
#
_symmetry.space_group_name_H-M   'P 1'
#
loop_
_entity.id
_entity.type
_entity.pdbx_description
1 polymer ?
#
loop_
_entity_poly.entity_id
_entity_poly.type
_entity_poly.pdbx_seq_one_letter_code
_entity_poly.pdbx_strand_id
1 'polypeptide(L)'
;MDRYWSHVVNCSSCSKAVNSLKAFEVALQVISIATIGIVAIRQSLMSVVAKIFMVSLAVLCFIASRGLSHFIYKTFYFHDYNHALV
;
A
#
# COMPACT_ATOMS: atom_id res chain seq x y z
N MET A 1 16.00 13.87 15.68
CA MET A 1 14.93 12.90 16.00
C MET A 1 14.00 12.82 14.81
N ASP A 2 13.62 11.63 14.41
CA ASP A 2 12.65 11.36 13.37
C ASP A 2 11.27 11.92 13.75
N ARG A 3 10.60 12.57 12.77
CA ARG A 3 9.26 13.17 12.94
C ARG A 3 8.24 12.15 13.47
N TYR A 4 8.48 10.88 13.16
CA TYR A 4 7.68 9.77 13.60
C TYR A 4 7.61 9.68 15.13
N TRP A 5 8.76 9.58 15.81
CA TRP A 5 8.82 9.51 17.27
C TRP A 5 8.42 10.81 17.95
N SER A 6 8.78 11.97 17.40
CA SER A 6 8.52 13.27 18.05
C SER A 6 7.06 13.72 17.95
N HIS A 7 6.30 13.29 16.94
CA HIS A 7 4.95 13.79 16.69
C HIS A 7 3.94 12.69 16.38
N VAL A 8 4.25 11.80 15.43
CA VAL A 8 3.27 10.82 14.92
C VAL A 8 2.86 9.83 16.00
N VAL A 9 3.81 9.34 16.79
CA VAL A 9 3.53 8.42 17.92
C VAL A 9 2.80 9.13 19.05
N ASN A 10 3.14 10.38 19.32
CA ASN A 10 2.58 11.14 20.45
C ASN A 10 1.21 11.79 20.15
N CYS A 11 0.81 11.83 18.87
CA CYS A 11 -0.48 12.35 18.43
C CYS A 11 -1.44 11.21 18.08
N SER A 12 -2.56 11.10 18.82
CA SER A 12 -3.57 10.06 18.63
C SER A 12 -4.16 10.04 17.20
N SER A 13 -4.39 11.21 16.60
CA SER A 13 -4.92 11.31 15.24
C SER A 13 -3.93 10.79 14.19
N CYS A 14 -2.67 11.22 14.27
CA CYS A 14 -1.62 10.80 13.33
C CYS A 14 -1.25 9.32 13.49
N SER A 15 -1.17 8.83 14.73
CA SER A 15 -0.92 7.41 15.02
C SER A 15 -2.03 6.52 14.44
N LYS A 16 -3.30 6.90 14.62
CA LYS A 16 -4.44 6.19 14.02
C LYS A 16 -4.38 6.20 12.48
N ALA A 17 -4.06 7.34 11.88
CA ALA A 17 -3.94 7.44 10.42
C ALA A 17 -2.81 6.56 9.85
N VAL A 18 -1.64 6.54 10.48
CA VAL A 18 -0.54 5.66 10.04
C VAL A 18 -0.90 4.19 10.20
N ASN A 19 -1.55 3.82 11.31
CA ASN A 19 -1.97 2.44 11.53
C ASN A 19 -3.04 1.99 10.53
N SER A 20 -4.01 2.85 10.19
CA SER A 20 -5.02 2.52 9.18
C SER A 20 -4.41 2.40 7.79
N LEU A 21 -3.49 3.28 7.41
CA LEU A 21 -2.79 3.21 6.12
C LEU A 21 -1.92 1.96 6.01
N LYS A 22 -1.20 1.58 7.08
CA LYS A 22 -0.45 0.32 7.12
C LYS A 22 -1.36 -0.90 7.04
N ALA A 23 -2.49 -0.89 7.74
CA ALA A 23 -3.47 -1.97 7.63
C ALA A 23 -4.02 -2.10 6.20
N PHE A 24 -4.28 -0.97 5.54
CA PHE A 24 -4.71 -0.94 4.15
C PHE A 24 -3.62 -1.43 3.18
N GLU A 25 -2.35 -1.07 3.42
CA GLU A 25 -1.20 -1.57 2.66
C GLU A 25 -1.13 -3.10 2.69
N VAL A 26 -1.28 -3.70 3.88
CA VAL A 26 -1.30 -5.16 4.06
C VAL A 26 -2.51 -5.79 3.37
N ALA A 27 -3.69 -5.19 3.52
CA ALA A 27 -4.90 -5.70 2.87
C ALA A 27 -4.75 -5.75 1.34
N LEU A 28 -4.17 -4.71 0.72
CA LEU A 28 -3.89 -4.67 -0.72
C LEU A 28 -2.92 -5.79 -1.16
N GLN A 29 -1.89 -6.07 -0.37
CA GLN A 29 -0.96 -7.18 -0.66
C GLN A 29 -1.64 -8.54 -0.57
N VAL A 30 -2.45 -8.76 0.47
CA VAL A 30 -3.21 -10.00 0.66
C VAL A 30 -4.18 -10.19 -0.51
N ILE A 31 -4.90 -9.15 -0.93
CA ILE A 31 -5.78 -9.21 -2.09
C ILE A 31 -4.99 -9.56 -3.35
N SER A 32 -3.86 -8.89 -3.61
CA SER A 32 -2.99 -9.18 -4.77
C SER A 32 -2.59 -10.65 -4.83
N ILE A 33 -2.09 -11.21 -3.73
CA ILE A 33 -1.66 -12.62 -3.66
C ILE A 33 -2.87 -13.57 -3.82
N ALA A 34 -3.99 -13.27 -3.13
CA ALA A 34 -5.20 -14.08 -3.21
C ALA A 34 -5.76 -14.12 -4.65
N THR A 35 -5.78 -12.98 -5.34
CA THR A 35 -6.25 -12.89 -6.72
C THR A 35 -5.38 -13.74 -7.65
N ILE A 36 -4.05 -13.70 -7.51
CA ILE A 36 -3.13 -14.54 -8.29
C ILE A 36 -3.37 -16.03 -7.99
N GLY A 37 -3.54 -16.39 -6.71
CA GLY A 37 -3.84 -17.76 -6.30
C GLY A 37 -5.14 -18.29 -6.91
N ILE A 38 -6.20 -17.50 -6.93
CA ILE A 38 -7.49 -17.90 -7.53
C ILE A 38 -7.34 -18.10 -9.04
N VAL A 39 -6.62 -17.21 -9.74
CA VAL A 39 -6.35 -17.35 -11.18
C VAL A 39 -5.58 -18.63 -11.46
N ALA A 40 -4.59 -18.97 -10.63
CA ALA A 40 -3.78 -20.18 -10.79
C ALA A 40 -4.61 -21.46 -10.58
N ILE A 41 -5.45 -21.51 -9.53
CA ILE A 41 -6.28 -22.69 -9.22
C ILE A 41 -7.39 -22.87 -10.28
N ARG A 42 -7.98 -21.78 -10.75
CA ARG A 42 -9.11 -21.80 -11.70
C ARG A 42 -8.68 -21.54 -13.14
N GLN A 43 -7.43 -21.85 -13.48
CA GLN A 43 -6.84 -21.53 -14.78
C GLN A 43 -7.60 -22.16 -15.95
N SER A 44 -8.16 -23.37 -15.82
CA SER A 44 -8.95 -24.01 -16.89
C SER A 44 -10.41 -23.57 -16.96
N LEU A 45 -10.96 -23.00 -15.87
CA LEU A 45 -12.37 -22.58 -15.77
C LEU A 45 -12.61 -21.12 -16.13
N MET A 46 -11.58 -20.27 -16.12
CA MET A 46 -11.71 -18.83 -16.39
C MET A 46 -11.49 -18.48 -17.87
N SER A 47 -12.35 -17.60 -18.39
CA SER A 47 -12.14 -16.93 -19.68
C SER A 47 -10.84 -16.11 -19.67
N VAL A 48 -10.21 -15.99 -20.84
CA VAL A 48 -8.97 -15.21 -21.04
C VAL A 48 -9.15 -13.76 -20.58
N VAL A 49 -10.29 -13.14 -20.87
CA VAL A 49 -10.60 -11.76 -20.45
C VAL A 49 -10.63 -11.64 -18.92
N ALA A 50 -11.26 -12.59 -18.24
CA ALA A 50 -11.35 -12.60 -16.77
C ALA A 50 -9.96 -12.78 -16.13
N LYS A 51 -9.08 -13.60 -16.73
CA LYS A 51 -7.70 -13.77 -16.25
C LYS A 51 -6.91 -12.48 -16.39
N ILE A 52 -6.98 -11.82 -17.54
CA ILE A 52 -6.28 -10.54 -17.78
C ILE A 52 -6.75 -9.49 -16.76
N PHE A 53 -8.05 -9.40 -16.52
CA PHE A 53 -8.61 -8.46 -15.54
C PHE A 53 -8.15 -8.77 -14.11
N MET A 54 -8.16 -10.04 -13.70
CA MET A 54 -7.70 -10.41 -12.35
C MET A 54 -6.21 -10.18 -12.16
N VAL A 55 -5.39 -10.48 -13.18
CA VAL A 55 -3.94 -10.22 -13.14
C VAL A 55 -3.66 -8.72 -13.12
N SER A 56 -4.35 -7.92 -13.94
CA SER A 56 -4.17 -6.46 -13.93
C SER A 56 -4.59 -5.84 -12.60
N LEU A 57 -5.70 -6.31 -12.01
CA LEU A 57 -6.11 -5.90 -10.67
C LEU A 57 -5.05 -6.24 -9.62
N ALA A 58 -4.49 -7.45 -9.65
CA ALA A 58 -3.45 -7.86 -8.71
C ALA A 58 -2.19 -6.97 -8.82
N VAL A 59 -1.78 -6.63 -10.04
CA VAL A 59 -0.65 -5.72 -10.30
C VAL A 59 -0.96 -4.31 -9.80
N LEU A 60 -2.15 -3.78 -10.06
CA LEU A 60 -2.57 -2.46 -9.58
C LEU A 60 -2.59 -2.39 -8.05
N CYS A 61 -3.13 -3.41 -7.37
CA CYS A 61 -3.11 -3.50 -5.90
C CYS A 61 -1.67 -3.51 -5.35
N PHE A 62 -0.76 -4.22 -6.03
CA PHE A 62 0.65 -4.25 -5.62
C PHE A 62 1.34 -2.90 -5.79
N ILE A 63 1.15 -2.23 -6.93
CA ILE A 63 1.68 -0.88 -7.18
C ILE A 63 1.11 0.10 -6.16
N ALA A 64 -0.20 0.05 -5.91
CA ALA A 64 -0.86 0.90 -4.93
C ALA A 64 -0.30 0.68 -3.52
N SER A 65 -0.08 -0.57 -3.11
CA SER A 65 0.54 -0.92 -1.82
C SER A 65 1.94 -0.31 -1.70
N ARG A 66 2.79 -0.47 -2.72
CA ARG A 66 4.14 0.12 -2.75
C ARG A 66 4.12 1.65 -2.72
N GLY A 67 3.23 2.27 -3.48
CA GLY A 67 3.04 3.73 -3.49
C GLY A 67 2.58 4.27 -2.14
N LEU A 68 1.66 3.55 -1.48
CA LEU A 68 1.21 3.89 -0.13
C LEU A 68 2.32 3.77 0.90
N SER A 69 3.14 2.73 0.82
CA SER A 69 4.33 2.54 1.66
C SER A 69 5.28 3.74 1.54
N HIS A 70 5.56 4.17 0.32
CA HIS A 70 6.41 5.34 0.05
C HIS A 70 5.77 6.65 0.54
N PHE A 71 4.46 6.81 0.39
CA PHE A 71 3.71 7.94 0.93
C PHE A 71 3.78 7.99 2.47
N ILE A 72 3.52 6.87 3.15
CA ILE A 72 3.60 6.78 4.62
C ILE A 72 5.01 7.16 5.09
N TYR A 73 6.03 6.63 4.42
CA TYR A 73 7.42 6.92 4.75
C TYR A 73 7.75 8.41 4.61
N LYS A 74 7.40 9.02 3.47
CA LYS A 74 7.67 10.44 3.21
C LYS A 74 6.90 11.38 4.13
N THR A 75 5.64 11.08 4.42
CA THR A 75 4.75 11.96 5.20
C THR A 75 4.98 11.84 6.70
N PHE A 76 5.31 10.66 7.22
CA PHE A 76 5.33 10.40 8.66
C PHE A 76 6.71 10.13 9.25
N TYR A 77 7.65 9.61 8.46
CA TYR A 77 9.00 9.26 8.96
C TYR A 77 10.04 10.34 8.68
N PHE A 78 9.92 11.09 7.57
CA PHE A 78 10.82 12.21 7.27
C PHE A 78 10.34 13.52 7.91
N HIS A 79 11.28 14.27 8.50
CA HIS A 79 11.10 15.70 8.75
C HIS A 79 11.32 16.42 7.43
N ASP A 80 10.42 17.35 7.07
CA ASP A 80 10.48 18.12 5.83
C ASP A 80 11.90 18.67 5.56
N TYR A 81 12.58 18.13 4.55
CA TYR A 81 13.60 18.86 3.82
C TYR A 81 12.99 19.25 2.48
N ASN A 82 12.30 20.39 2.46
CA ASN A 82 12.17 21.26 1.29
C ASN A 82 11.71 22.66 1.74
N HIS A 83 12.67 23.42 2.27
CA HIS A 83 12.74 24.87 2.10
C HIS A 83 13.88 25.23 1.14
N ALA A 84 14.21 24.36 0.17
CA ALA A 84 15.27 24.62 -0.81
C ALA A 84 14.96 23.94 -2.16
N LEU A 85 13.88 24.36 -2.80
CA LEU A 85 13.87 24.48 -4.25
C LEU A 85 13.53 25.94 -4.52
N VAL A 86 14.54 26.65 -5.05
CA VAL A 86 14.55 28.00 -5.64
C VAL A 86 13.21 28.73 -5.70
#